data_AF-A0A9D1EBY4-F1
#
_entry.id   AF-A0A9D1EBY4-F1
#
_cell.length_a   1.000
_cell.length_b   1.000
_cell.length_c   1.000
_cell.angle_alpha   90.00
_cell.angle_beta   90.00
_cell.angle_gamma   90.00
#
_symmetry.space_group_name_H-M   'P 1'
#
loop_
_entity.id
_entity.type
_entity.pdbx_description
1 polymer ?
#
loop_
_entity_poly.entity_id
_entity_poly.type
_entity_poly.pdbx_seq_one_letter_code
_entity_poly.pdbx_strand_id
1 'polypeptide(L)'
;MKTFPKPLSASEERECLERFRQGDQRARELLIERNMRLVAHIIKKYNFAEQEMEDLLSIGTIGLIKAVNTFDVERGNKLSSYAAKCIDNAILS
;
A
#
# COMPACT_ATOMS: atom_id res chain seq x y z
N MET A 1 -19.35 -5.51 -2.81
CA MET A 1 -17.91 -5.26 -3.03
C MET A 1 -17.57 -3.84 -2.56
N LYS A 2 -16.77 -3.69 -1.50
CA LYS A 2 -16.26 -2.36 -1.13
C LYS A 2 -15.32 -1.90 -2.25
N THR A 3 -15.75 -0.92 -3.04
CA THR A 3 -14.92 -0.30 -4.07
C THR A 3 -13.83 0.53 -3.38
N PHE A 4 -12.60 0.06 -3.42
CA PHE A 4 -11.45 0.86 -2.96
C PHE A 4 -11.40 2.18 -3.74
N PRO A 5 -10.96 3.29 -3.11
CA PRO A 5 -10.81 4.55 -3.80
C PRO A 5 -9.85 4.42 -4.99
N LYS A 6 -9.96 5.34 -5.94
CA LYS A 6 -9.01 5.41 -7.07
C LYS A 6 -7.60 5.68 -6.53
N PRO A 7 -6.53 5.31 -7.23
CA PRO A 7 -5.19 5.77 -6.87
C PRO A 7 -5.10 7.31 -6.87
N LEU A 8 -4.10 7.85 -6.18
CA LEU A 8 -3.72 9.25 -6.35
C LEU A 8 -3.02 9.43 -7.71
N SER A 9 -3.11 10.63 -8.28
CA SER A 9 -2.21 11.04 -9.35
C SER A 9 -0.78 11.17 -8.82
N ALA A 10 0.20 11.20 -9.72
CA ALA A 10 1.61 11.35 -9.33
C ALA A 10 1.89 12.66 -8.56
N SER A 11 1.17 13.74 -8.89
CA SER A 11 1.29 15.02 -8.18
C SER A 11 0.73 14.93 -6.76
N GLU A 12 -0.47 14.38 -6.61
CA GLU A 12 -1.11 14.22 -5.30
C GLU A 12 -0.32 13.24 -4.41
N GLU A 13 0.21 12.15 -4.97
CA GLU A 13 1.06 11.20 -4.24
C GLU A 13 2.32 11.89 -3.72
N ARG A 14 2.97 12.72 -4.57
CA ARG A 14 4.16 13.48 -4.17
C ARG A 14 3.84 14.50 -3.07
N GLU A 15 2.73 15.22 -3.18
CA GLU A 15 2.29 16.16 -2.14
C GLU A 15 2.03 15.44 -0.80
N CYS A 16 1.33 14.30 -0.85
CA CYS A 16 1.06 13.51 0.36
C CYS A 16 2.33 12.97 1.00
N LEU A 17 3.29 12.50 0.20
CA LEU A 17 4.59 12.04 0.69
C LEU A 17 5.38 13.16 1.37
N GLU A 18 5.38 14.36 0.80
CA GLU A 18 6.03 15.53 1.38
C GLU A 18 5.37 15.95 2.70
N ARG A 19 4.04 16.02 2.73
CA ARG A 19 3.28 16.32 3.95
C ARG A 19 3.53 15.28 5.03
N PHE A 20 3.57 13.99 4.67
CA PHE A 20 3.88 12.94 5.62
C PHE A 20 5.30 13.05 6.18
N ARG A 21 6.29 13.39 5.34
CA ARG A 21 7.67 13.68 5.79
C ARG A 21 7.72 14.83 6.80
N GLN A 22 6.79 15.79 6.71
CA GLN A 22 6.63 16.90 7.64
C GLN A 22 5.80 16.55 8.90
N GLY A 23 5.40 15.28 9.06
CA GLY A 23 4.65 14.79 10.23
C GLY A 23 3.13 14.74 10.06
N ASP A 24 2.60 14.98 8.87
CA ASP A 24 1.15 14.89 8.62
C ASP A 24 0.67 13.44 8.57
N GLN A 25 0.10 12.99 9.67
CA GLN A 25 -0.44 11.63 9.80
C GLN A 25 -1.65 11.38 8.89
N ARG A 26 -2.42 12.41 8.52
CA ARG A 26 -3.54 12.26 7.58
C ARG A 26 -3.03 11.98 6.17
N ALA A 27 -1.90 12.58 5.79
CA ALA A 27 -1.27 12.28 4.52
C ALA A 27 -0.81 10.82 4.44
N ARG A 28 -0.29 10.27 5.55
CA ARG A 28 0.03 8.84 5.68
C ARG A 28 -1.21 7.94 5.50
N GLU A 29 -2.28 8.25 6.22
CA GLU A 29 -3.55 7.51 6.15
C GLU A 29 -4.11 7.52 4.72
N LEU A 30 -4.06 8.68 4.06
CA LEU A 30 -4.48 8.82 2.67
C LEU A 30 -3.61 7.97 1.74
N LEU A 31 -2.28 7.99 1.89
CA LEU A 31 -1.39 7.12 1.09
C LEU A 31 -1.74 5.64 1.25
N ILE A 32 -2.05 5.18 2.48
CA ILE A 32 -2.47 3.79 2.74
C ILE A 32 -3.81 3.51 2.05
N GLU A 33 -4.83 4.34 2.30
CA GLU A 33 -6.19 4.12 1.79
C GLU A 33 -6.21 4.06 0.26
N ARG A 34 -5.48 4.97 -0.40
CA ARG A 34 -5.42 5.10 -1.86
C ARG A 34 -4.63 3.98 -2.53
N ASN A 35 -3.86 3.22 -1.76
CA ASN A 35 -3.11 2.04 -2.22
C ASN A 35 -3.76 0.71 -1.82
N MET A 36 -4.91 0.68 -1.12
CA MET A 36 -5.59 -0.57 -0.74
C MET A 36 -5.97 -1.45 -1.94
N ARG A 37 -6.24 -0.86 -3.11
CA ARG A 37 -6.48 -1.60 -4.34
C ARG A 37 -5.28 -2.43 -4.79
N LEU A 38 -4.06 -1.98 -4.50
CA LEU A 38 -2.83 -2.71 -4.79
C LEU A 38 -2.75 -3.99 -3.94
N VAL A 39 -3.08 -3.91 -2.66
CA VAL A 39 -3.13 -5.08 -1.75
C VAL A 39 -4.10 -6.12 -2.31
N ALA A 40 -5.33 -5.71 -2.60
CA ALA A 40 -6.34 -6.61 -3.16
C ALA A 40 -5.93 -7.20 -4.52
N HIS A 41 -5.15 -6.47 -5.33
CA HIS A 41 -4.63 -6.99 -6.60
C HIS A 41 -3.52 -8.03 -6.39
N ILE A 42 -2.65 -7.84 -5.40
CA ILE A 42 -1.54 -8.75 -5.11
C ILE A 42 -2.05 -10.04 -4.47
N ILE A 43 -2.90 -9.98 -3.45
CA ILE A 43 -3.40 -11.19 -2.76
C ILE A 43 -4.16 -12.13 -3.73
N LYS A 44 -4.83 -11.57 -4.75
CA LYS A 44 -5.54 -12.36 -5.77
C LYS A 44 -4.63 -13.30 -6.58
N LYS A 45 -3.32 -13.04 -6.61
CA LYS A 45 -2.36 -13.91 -7.29
C LYS A 45 -2.15 -15.23 -6.57
N TYR A 46 -2.49 -15.32 -5.29
CA TYR A 46 -2.10 -16.43 -4.44
C TYR A 46 -3.13 -17.59 -4.37
N ASN A 47 -4.21 -17.55 -5.15
CA ASN A 47 -5.18 -18.65 -5.39
C ASN A 47 -5.59 -19.48 -4.14
N PHE A 48 -5.83 -18.80 -3.03
CA PHE A 48 -6.22 -19.37 -1.75
C PHE A 48 -7.75 -19.51 -1.59
N ALA A 49 -8.20 -20.25 -0.57
CA ALA A 49 -9.63 -20.37 -0.26
C ALA A 49 -10.22 -19.02 0.18
N GLU A 50 -11.53 -18.80 0.03
CA GLU A 50 -12.17 -17.53 0.40
C GLU A 50 -11.94 -17.15 1.88
N GLN A 51 -11.91 -18.13 2.78
CA GLN A 51 -11.64 -17.92 4.20
C GLN A 51 -10.22 -17.39 4.46
N GLU A 52 -9.25 -17.73 3.62
CA GLU A 52 -7.85 -17.29 3.75
C GLU A 52 -7.64 -15.88 3.16
N MET A 53 -8.58 -15.40 2.34
CA MET A 53 -8.47 -14.09 1.68
C MET A 53 -8.56 -12.91 2.67
N GLU A 54 -9.32 -13.05 3.76
CA GLU A 54 -9.39 -12.01 4.81
C GLU A 54 -8.10 -11.89 5.61
N ASP A 55 -7.47 -13.02 5.91
CA ASP A 55 -6.16 -13.07 6.59
C ASP A 55 -5.07 -12.47 5.69
N LEU A 56 -5.04 -12.84 4.42
CA LEU A 56 -4.12 -12.29 3.43
C LEU A 56 -4.31 -10.79 3.22
N LEU A 57 -5.56 -10.32 3.23
CA LEU A 57 -5.84 -8.89 3.16
C LEU A 57 -5.26 -8.16 4.37
N SER A 58 -5.38 -8.74 5.56
CA SER A 58 -4.82 -8.19 6.80
C SER A 58 -3.29 -8.15 6.76
N ILE A 59 -2.65 -9.28 6.40
CA ILE A 59 -1.19 -9.40 6.25
C ILE A 59 -0.66 -8.44 5.18
N GLY A 60 -1.30 -8.41 4.01
CA GLY A 60 -0.94 -7.50 2.93
C GLY A 60 -1.10 -6.03 3.31
N THR A 61 -2.10 -5.69 4.14
CA THR A 61 -2.29 -4.34 4.67
C THR A 61 -1.15 -3.95 5.60
N ILE A 62 -0.65 -4.87 6.44
CA ILE A 62 0.56 -4.65 7.27
C ILE A 62 1.78 -4.39 6.37
N GLY A 63 1.94 -5.16 5.29
CA GLY A 63 2.99 -4.95 4.29
C GLY A 63 2.91 -3.56 3.63
N LEU A 64 1.70 -3.11 3.28
CA LEU A 64 1.47 -1.77 2.72
C LEU A 64 1.79 -0.67 3.74
N ILE A 65 1.34 -0.81 4.99
CA ILE A 65 1.62 0.14 6.07
C ILE A 65 3.13 0.29 6.27
N LYS A 66 3.85 -0.83 6.31
CA LYS A 66 5.31 -0.83 6.40
C LYS A 66 5.92 -0.09 5.21
N ALA A 67 5.44 -0.37 3.99
CA ALA A 67 5.93 0.30 2.80
C ALA A 67 5.76 1.81 2.85
N VAL A 68 4.59 2.31 3.24
CA VAL A 68 4.34 3.76 3.35
C VAL A 68 5.25 4.38 4.40
N ASN A 69 5.45 3.71 5.54
CA ASN A 69 6.31 4.20 6.62
C ASN A 69 7.80 4.24 6.26
N THR A 70 8.27 3.35 5.39
CA THR A 70 9.70 3.19 5.08
C THR A 70 10.06 3.62 3.66
N PHE A 71 9.11 4.15 2.90
CA PHE A 71 9.36 4.59 1.54
C PHE A 71 10.27 5.83 1.51
N ASP A 72 11.25 5.79 0.63
CA ASP A 72 12.21 6.86 0.41
C ASP A 72 12.12 7.35 -1.03
N VAL A 73 11.62 8.57 -1.18
CA VAL A 73 11.41 9.24 -2.47
C VAL A 73 12.74 9.47 -3.20
N GLU A 74 13.85 9.63 -2.48
CA GLU A 74 15.17 9.91 -3.07
C GLU A 74 15.74 8.70 -3.83
N ARG A 75 15.21 7.50 -3.57
CA ARG A 75 15.62 6.28 -4.28
C ARG A 75 15.02 6.14 -5.68
N GLY A 76 14.23 7.10 -6.13
CA GLY A 76 13.73 7.20 -7.51
C GLY A 76 12.69 6.15 -7.93
N ASN A 77 12.24 5.29 -7.01
CA ASN A 77 11.19 4.29 -7.29
C ASN A 77 9.80 4.90 -7.07
N LYS A 78 8.78 4.37 -7.76
CA LYS A 78 7.37 4.70 -7.44
C LYS A 78 6.98 4.03 -6.12
N LEU A 79 6.15 4.70 -5.32
CA LEU A 79 5.62 4.14 -4.06
C LEU A 79 4.94 2.80 -4.30
N SER A 80 4.08 2.73 -5.33
CA SER A 80 3.38 1.48 -5.70
C SER A 80 4.32 0.31 -6.01
N SER A 81 5.46 0.56 -6.66
CA SER A 81 6.45 -0.47 -6.96
C SER A 81 7.16 -0.97 -5.70
N TYR A 82 7.47 -0.07 -4.76
CA TYR A 82 8.06 -0.44 -3.47
C TYR A 82 7.05 -1.18 -2.59
N ALA A 83 5.82 -0.65 -2.49
CA ALA A 83 4.72 -1.24 -1.75
C ALA A 83 4.39 -2.65 -2.22
N ALA A 84 4.40 -2.90 -3.53
CA ALA A 84 4.17 -4.24 -4.06
C ALA A 84 5.16 -5.27 -3.49
N LYS A 85 6.45 -4.94 -3.46
CA LYS A 85 7.48 -5.81 -2.86
C LYS A 85 7.26 -6.03 -1.37
N CYS A 86 6.88 -5.00 -0.62
CA CYS A 86 6.60 -5.12 0.80
C CYS A 86 5.37 -5.97 1.09
N ILE A 87 4.32 -5.86 0.26
CA ILE A 87 3.10 -6.67 0.36
C ILE A 87 3.41 -8.14 0.07
N ASP A 88 4.11 -8.43 -1.03
CA ASP A 88 4.53 -9.81 -1.37
C ASP A 88 5.39 -10.41 -0.25
N ASN A 89 6.37 -9.66 0.25
CA ASN A 89 7.22 -10.14 1.34
C ASN A 89 6.44 -10.40 2.64
N ALA A 90 5.39 -9.62 2.93
CA ALA A 90 4.57 -9.83 4.12
C ALA A 90 3.71 -11.09 3.99
N ILE A 91 3.19 -11.38 2.79
CA ILE A 91 2.39 -12.59 2.52
C ILE A 91 3.25 -13.85 2.59
N LEU A 92 4.52 -13.75 2.20
CA LEU A 92 5.46 -14.86 2.14
C LEU A 92 6.29 -15.07 3.43
N SER A 93 6.09 -14.26 4.47
CA SER A 93 6.88 -14.30 5.71
C SER A 93 6.39 -15.31 6.73
#